data_AF-A0A8H6YU35-F1
#
_entry.id   AF-A0A8H6YU35-F1
#
_cell.length_a   1.000
_cell.length_b   1.000
_cell.length_c   1.000
_cell.angle_alpha   90.00
_cell.angle_beta   90.00
_cell.angle_gamma   90.00
#
_symmetry.space_group_name_H-M   'P 1'
#
loop_
_entity.id
_entity.type
_entity.pdbx_description
1 polymer ?
#
loop_
_entity_poly.entity_id
_entity_poly.type
_entity_poly.pdbx_seq_one_letter_code
_entity_poly.pdbx_strand_id
1 'polypeptide(L)'
;MDPQNTNPTSPSNSAGTMPTMTPINSRTLTLTYSRPGEGGATHHAIIPFPERYEQAVADALKLLGKYMTNADPQAKDVVLKYSIMQKRDGKWIWAEFEPANWLLVVQPGAEIGMFEREVPRSLAVKEIFWRGPVYLAFGETNNSLTTWQGLDPTNRAEPSLYLIDRPVNYAEAVAATRNCVAGYNTRSAIKRVQEPGRTLTFYLFEDQRTVHNWIAIPPQATTDDNLWQALVPPPHALMGVIAN
;
A
#
# COMPACT_ATOMS: atom_id res chain seq x y z
N MET A 1 -17.46 -32.59 -94.21
CA MET A 1 -16.68 -31.34 -94.14
C MET A 1 -17.53 -30.36 -93.36
N ASP A 2 -17.25 -30.23 -92.07
CA ASP A 2 -17.89 -29.28 -91.16
C ASP A 2 -16.79 -28.45 -90.50
N PRO A 3 -16.85 -27.11 -90.52
CA PRO A 3 -15.85 -26.28 -89.84
C PRO A 3 -16.27 -26.08 -88.38
N GLN A 4 -15.38 -26.48 -87.46
CA GLN A 4 -15.52 -26.16 -86.04
C GLN A 4 -15.18 -24.68 -85.78
N ASN A 5 -16.19 -23.96 -85.31
CA ASN A 5 -16.15 -22.57 -84.87
C ASN A 5 -15.53 -22.50 -83.46
N THR A 6 -14.39 -21.85 -83.30
CA THR A 6 -13.71 -21.64 -82.01
C THR A 6 -13.86 -20.17 -81.61
N ASN A 7 -14.75 -19.91 -80.65
CA ASN A 7 -14.82 -18.61 -79.96
C ASN A 7 -13.86 -18.60 -78.77
N PRO A 8 -12.98 -17.58 -78.63
CA PRO A 8 -12.18 -17.41 -77.43
C PRO A 8 -12.96 -16.63 -76.36
N THR A 9 -13.20 -17.28 -75.21
CA THR A 9 -13.77 -16.66 -74.02
C THR A 9 -12.70 -15.84 -73.30
N SER A 10 -12.82 -14.51 -73.29
CA SER A 10 -11.97 -13.62 -72.49
C SER A 10 -12.32 -13.72 -70.99
N PRO A 11 -11.33 -13.80 -70.09
CA PRO A 11 -11.59 -13.70 -68.65
C PRO A 11 -11.83 -12.23 -68.25
N SER A 12 -13.04 -11.96 -67.76
CA SER A 12 -13.42 -10.70 -67.12
C SER A 12 -12.74 -10.57 -65.75
N ASN A 13 -11.63 -9.84 -65.69
CA ASN A 13 -11.00 -9.43 -64.44
C ASN A 13 -11.77 -8.26 -63.82
N SER A 14 -12.82 -8.59 -63.06
CA SER A 14 -13.49 -7.65 -62.17
C SER A 14 -12.59 -7.41 -60.95
N ALA A 15 -11.67 -6.45 -61.05
CA ALA A 15 -10.87 -5.98 -59.94
C ALA A 15 -11.80 -5.26 -58.93
N GLY A 16 -12.41 -6.03 -58.04
CA GLY A 16 -13.11 -5.51 -56.88
C GLY A 16 -12.10 -4.80 -55.99
N THR A 17 -12.18 -3.47 -55.93
CA THR A 17 -11.49 -2.67 -54.92
C THR A 17 -12.03 -3.09 -53.57
N MET A 18 -11.30 -3.97 -52.88
CA MET A 18 -11.57 -4.32 -51.49
C MET A 18 -11.53 -3.01 -50.69
N PRO A 19 -12.56 -2.69 -49.88
CA PRO A 19 -12.52 -1.50 -49.04
C PRO A 19 -11.27 -1.58 -48.19
N THR A 20 -10.39 -0.58 -48.35
CA THR A 20 -9.24 -0.40 -47.48
C THR A 20 -9.80 -0.24 -46.07
N MET A 21 -9.72 -1.29 -45.25
CA MET A 21 -9.96 -1.18 -43.82
C MET A 21 -8.89 -0.27 -43.29
N THR A 22 -9.20 1.03 -43.23
CA THR A 22 -8.42 1.97 -42.43
C THR A 22 -8.31 1.33 -41.07
N PRO A 23 -7.09 1.01 -40.57
CA PRO A 23 -6.95 0.50 -39.22
C PRO A 23 -7.64 1.53 -38.34
N ILE A 24 -8.69 1.09 -37.65
CA ILE A 24 -9.33 1.91 -36.63
C ILE A 24 -8.19 2.20 -35.68
N ASN A 25 -7.66 3.42 -35.75
CA ASN A 25 -6.70 3.98 -34.80
C ASN A 25 -7.47 4.18 -33.49
N SER A 26 -7.97 3.08 -32.92
CA SER A 26 -8.70 3.08 -31.67
C SER A 26 -7.68 3.44 -30.63
N ARG A 27 -7.64 4.74 -30.29
CA ARG A 27 -6.99 5.26 -29.11
C ARG A 27 -7.72 4.65 -27.92
N THR A 28 -7.39 3.42 -27.59
CA THR A 28 -7.98 2.68 -26.48
C THR A 28 -6.94 2.41 -25.42
N LEU A 29 -7.40 2.15 -24.21
CA LEU A 29 -6.59 1.74 -23.09
C LEU A 29 -7.14 0.41 -22.56
N THR A 30 -6.26 -0.54 -22.25
CA THR A 30 -6.65 -1.77 -21.55
C THR A 30 -6.47 -1.55 -20.07
N LEU A 31 -7.55 -1.68 -19.31
CA LEU A 31 -7.54 -1.70 -17.86
C LEU A 31 -7.58 -3.14 -17.38
N THR A 32 -6.71 -3.49 -16.43
CA THR A 32 -6.59 -4.83 -15.87
C THR A 32 -6.74 -4.79 -14.36
N TYR A 33 -7.52 -5.70 -13.78
CA TYR A 33 -7.62 -5.89 -12.34
C TYR A 33 -7.35 -7.35 -11.98
N SER A 34 -6.42 -7.56 -11.05
CA SER A 34 -6.08 -8.86 -10.49
C SER A 34 -6.11 -8.77 -8.97
N ARG A 35 -6.84 -9.68 -8.33
CA ARG A 35 -6.90 -9.73 -6.87
C ARG A 35 -5.54 -10.18 -6.31
N PRO A 36 -4.92 -9.47 -5.35
CA PRO A 36 -3.68 -9.92 -4.72
C PRO A 36 -3.88 -11.24 -3.96
N GLY A 37 -2.90 -12.14 -4.04
CA GLY A 37 -2.78 -13.31 -3.13
C GLY A 37 -3.66 -14.52 -3.43
N GLU A 38 -4.73 -14.37 -4.21
CA GLU A 38 -5.46 -15.49 -4.79
C GLU A 38 -5.02 -15.63 -6.24
N GLY A 39 -4.73 -16.83 -6.73
CA GLY A 39 -4.55 -17.09 -8.17
C GLY A 39 -5.86 -16.90 -8.96
N GLY A 40 -6.57 -15.81 -8.69
CA GLY A 40 -7.89 -15.49 -9.16
C GLY A 40 -7.91 -15.03 -10.60
N ALA A 41 -9.12 -14.98 -11.15
CA ALA A 41 -9.36 -14.49 -12.49
C ALA A 41 -8.85 -13.05 -12.62
N THR A 42 -8.12 -12.79 -13.70
CA THR A 42 -7.77 -11.44 -14.10
C THR A 42 -8.90 -10.89 -14.98
N HIS A 43 -9.38 -9.70 -14.63
CA HIS A 43 -10.47 -9.04 -15.33
C HIS A 43 -9.91 -7.89 -16.17
N HIS A 44 -10.39 -7.79 -17.41
CA HIS A 44 -9.96 -6.77 -18.35
C HIS A 44 -11.14 -5.91 -18.82
N ALA A 45 -10.89 -4.63 -19.06
CA ALA A 45 -11.82 -3.72 -19.70
C ALA A 45 -11.07 -2.87 -20.74
N ILE A 46 -11.71 -2.60 -21.87
CA ILE A 46 -11.15 -1.72 -22.91
C ILE A 46 -11.98 -0.44 -22.91
N ILE A 47 -11.32 0.70 -22.75
CA ILE A 47 -11.95 2.02 -22.74
C ILE A 47 -11.34 2.93 -23.81
N PRO A 48 -12.05 4.00 -24.24
CA PRO A 48 -11.41 5.09 -24.96
C PRO A 48 -10.24 5.66 -24.16
N PHE A 49 -9.17 6.07 -24.83
CA PHE A 49 -7.98 6.60 -24.18
C PHE A 49 -8.34 7.90 -23.44
N PRO A 50 -8.25 7.92 -22.10
CA PRO A 50 -8.70 9.06 -21.32
C PRO A 50 -7.65 10.18 -21.37
N GLU A 51 -8.12 11.42 -21.39
CA GLU A 51 -7.24 12.60 -21.47
C GLU A 51 -6.58 12.91 -20.11
N ARG A 52 -7.11 12.35 -19.02
CA ARG A 52 -6.67 12.62 -17.65
C ARG A 52 -6.72 11.37 -16.78
N TYR A 53 -5.90 11.36 -15.73
CA TYR A 53 -5.84 10.26 -14.75
C TYR A 53 -7.19 10.03 -14.06
N GLU A 54 -7.88 11.10 -13.64
CA GLU A 54 -9.14 11.01 -12.91
C GLU A 54 -10.26 10.36 -13.75
N GLN A 55 -10.25 10.62 -15.06
CA GLN A 55 -11.16 9.99 -16.00
C GLN A 55 -10.86 8.48 -16.09
N ALA A 56 -9.58 8.11 -16.21
CA ALA A 56 -9.16 6.71 -16.22
C ALA A 56 -9.60 5.97 -14.94
N VAL A 57 -9.46 6.60 -13.77
CA VAL A 57 -9.91 6.05 -12.49
C VAL A 57 -11.42 5.89 -12.45
N ALA A 58 -12.18 6.88 -12.89
CA ALA A 58 -13.65 6.82 -12.92
C ALA A 58 -14.15 5.69 -13.83
N ASP A 59 -13.56 5.54 -15.01
CA ASP A 59 -13.89 4.48 -15.96
C ASP A 59 -13.48 3.09 -15.42
N ALA A 60 -12.33 2.99 -14.76
CA ALA A 60 -11.87 1.77 -14.11
C ALA A 60 -12.82 1.33 -12.98
N LEU A 61 -13.20 2.24 -12.09
CA LEU A 61 -14.17 1.95 -11.02
C LEU A 61 -15.53 1.52 -11.58
N LYS A 62 -16.01 2.21 -12.62
CA LYS A 62 -17.29 1.89 -13.25
C LYS A 62 -17.32 0.47 -13.84
N LEU A 63 -16.21 0.02 -14.44
CA LEU A 63 -16.16 -1.26 -15.17
C LEU A 63 -15.64 -2.42 -14.32
N LEU A 64 -14.63 -2.16 -13.50
CA LEU A 64 -13.88 -3.16 -12.73
C LEU A 64 -14.14 -3.09 -11.22
N GLY A 65 -14.75 -2.01 -10.70
CA GLY A 65 -14.96 -1.81 -9.26
C GLY A 65 -15.79 -2.90 -8.59
N LYS A 66 -16.71 -3.54 -9.32
CA LYS A 66 -17.51 -4.69 -8.82
C LYS A 66 -16.69 -5.95 -8.47
N TYR A 67 -15.42 -6.01 -8.90
CA TYR A 67 -14.51 -7.10 -8.58
C TYR A 67 -13.57 -6.78 -7.40
N MET A 68 -13.64 -5.55 -6.88
CA MET A 68 -12.85 -5.10 -5.73
C MET A 68 -13.39 -5.69 -4.42
N THR A 69 -12.54 -5.72 -3.40
CA THR A 69 -12.89 -6.17 -2.05
C THR A 69 -13.78 -5.18 -1.31
N ASN A 70 -13.62 -3.88 -1.58
CA ASN A 70 -14.51 -2.85 -1.03
C ASN A 70 -15.87 -2.89 -1.76
N ALA A 71 -16.97 -2.91 -0.99
CA ALA A 71 -18.34 -2.93 -1.52
C ALA A 71 -18.74 -1.61 -2.21
N ASP A 72 -18.10 -0.50 -1.86
CA ASP A 72 -18.31 0.82 -2.47
C ASP A 72 -16.96 1.54 -2.68
N PRO A 73 -16.18 1.11 -3.69
CA PRO A 73 -14.85 1.64 -3.93
C PRO A 73 -14.91 3.08 -4.46
N GLN A 74 -14.15 3.97 -3.83
CA GLN A 74 -14.05 5.37 -4.22
C GLN A 74 -12.71 5.66 -4.93
N ALA A 75 -12.62 6.79 -5.63
CA ALA A 75 -11.41 7.17 -6.38
C ALA A 75 -10.13 7.21 -5.52
N LYS A 76 -10.24 7.56 -4.23
CA LYS A 76 -9.12 7.58 -3.27
C LYS A 76 -8.62 6.18 -2.89
N ASP A 77 -9.46 5.16 -3.06
CA ASP A 77 -9.16 3.77 -2.69
C ASP A 77 -8.47 3.02 -3.82
N VAL A 78 -8.18 3.70 -4.93
CA VAL A 78 -7.57 3.10 -6.13
C VAL A 78 -6.27 3.79 -6.49
N VAL A 79 -5.34 3.01 -7.02
CA VAL A 79 -4.15 3.48 -7.71
C VAL A 79 -4.02 2.76 -9.05
N LEU A 80 -3.68 3.50 -10.10
CA LEU A 80 -3.37 2.94 -11.41
C LEU A 80 -1.86 2.75 -11.53
N LYS A 81 -1.44 1.60 -12.05
CA LYS A 81 -0.04 1.26 -12.27
C LYS A 81 0.21 0.91 -13.73
N TYR A 82 1.35 1.33 -14.24
CA TYR A 82 1.77 1.05 -15.60
C TYR A 82 2.44 -0.33 -15.68
N SER A 83 2.10 -1.09 -16.72
CA SER A 83 2.69 -2.41 -16.96
C SER A 83 4.10 -2.30 -17.58
N ILE A 84 5.09 -2.91 -16.93
CA ILE A 84 6.45 -3.02 -17.43
C ILE A 84 6.76 -4.51 -17.56
N MET A 85 6.94 -4.98 -18.80
CA MET A 85 7.25 -6.39 -19.05
C MET A 85 8.70 -6.69 -18.64
N GLN A 86 8.92 -7.67 -17.76
CA GLN A 86 10.27 -8.20 -17.54
C GLN A 86 10.71 -9.05 -18.73
N LYS A 87 11.91 -8.75 -19.25
CA LYS A 87 12.49 -9.46 -20.40
C LYS A 87 12.93 -10.90 -20.11
N ARG A 88 13.03 -11.33 -18.84
CA ARG A 88 13.68 -12.61 -18.48
C ARG A 88 12.74 -13.72 -18.01
N ASP A 89 11.61 -13.40 -17.39
CA ASP A 89 10.69 -14.40 -16.81
C ASP A 89 9.24 -14.26 -17.29
N GLY A 90 8.96 -13.28 -18.17
CA GLY A 90 7.61 -13.02 -18.68
C GLY A 90 6.65 -12.48 -17.62
N LYS A 91 7.14 -12.07 -16.44
CA LYS A 91 6.29 -11.48 -15.41
C LYS A 91 6.10 -9.99 -15.65
N TRP A 92 4.88 -9.53 -15.39
CA TRP A 92 4.55 -8.12 -15.36
C TRP A 92 5.05 -7.49 -14.07
N ILE A 93 5.82 -6.39 -14.19
CA ILE A 93 6.03 -5.45 -13.09
C ILE A 93 4.99 -4.34 -13.23
N TRP A 94 4.38 -3.97 -12.12
CA TRP A 94 3.47 -2.84 -12.06
C TRP A 94 4.16 -1.66 -11.41
N ALA A 95 4.36 -0.58 -12.17
CA ALA A 95 5.02 0.63 -11.69
C ALA A 95 4.00 1.72 -11.36
N GLU A 96 4.12 2.31 -10.18
CA GLU A 96 3.38 3.52 -9.82
C GLU A 96 3.99 4.73 -10.52
N PHE A 97 3.16 5.73 -10.81
CA PHE A 97 3.57 6.99 -11.40
C PHE A 97 2.66 8.11 -10.90
N GLU A 98 3.19 9.34 -10.90
CA GLU A 98 2.44 10.53 -10.48
C GLU A 98 1.26 10.80 -11.43
N PRO A 99 0.03 11.04 -10.94
CA PRO A 99 -1.13 11.35 -11.78
C PRO A 99 -0.89 12.49 -12.78
N ALA A 100 -0.10 13.49 -12.39
CA ALA A 100 0.27 14.63 -13.24
C ALA A 100 1.04 14.21 -14.51
N ASN A 101 1.68 13.04 -14.50
CA ASN A 101 2.47 12.50 -15.61
C ASN A 101 1.67 11.53 -16.49
N TRP A 102 0.34 11.46 -16.35
CA TRP A 102 -0.52 10.52 -17.09
C TRP A 102 -0.23 10.46 -18.59
N LEU A 103 -0.29 11.61 -19.29
CA LEU A 103 -0.09 11.67 -20.74
C LEU A 103 1.37 11.49 -21.16
N LEU A 104 2.31 11.60 -20.23
CA LEU A 104 3.73 11.37 -20.49
C LEU A 104 4.05 9.86 -20.44
N VAL A 105 3.47 9.16 -19.47
CA VAL A 105 3.77 7.75 -19.18
C VAL A 105 2.87 6.81 -19.99
N VAL A 106 1.58 7.12 -20.08
CA VAL A 106 0.58 6.22 -20.65
C VAL A 106 0.31 6.59 -22.10
N GLN A 107 0.46 5.60 -22.99
CA GLN A 107 0.21 5.76 -24.42
C GLN A 107 -1.04 4.98 -24.84
N PRO A 108 -1.72 5.38 -25.94
CA PRO A 108 -2.77 4.56 -26.51
C PRO A 108 -2.29 3.13 -26.82
N GLY A 109 -3.11 2.14 -26.46
CA GLY A 109 -2.77 0.72 -26.53
C GLY A 109 -2.03 0.18 -25.31
N ALA A 110 -1.67 1.02 -24.33
CA ALA A 110 -1.04 0.57 -23.10
C ALA A 110 -2.00 -0.29 -22.24
N GLU A 111 -1.40 -1.12 -21.40
CA GLU A 111 -2.09 -1.85 -20.34
C GLU A 111 -1.80 -1.20 -18.99
N ILE A 112 -2.87 -0.86 -18.27
CA ILE A 112 -2.84 -0.21 -16.97
C ILE A 112 -3.53 -1.12 -15.95
N GLY A 113 -2.83 -1.42 -14.87
CA GLY A 113 -3.37 -2.19 -13.76
C GLY A 113 -4.10 -1.28 -12.79
N MET A 114 -5.31 -1.65 -12.41
CA MET A 114 -6.07 -1.07 -11.31
C MET A 114 -5.75 -1.84 -10.04
N PHE A 115 -5.30 -1.15 -9.01
CA PHE A 115 -5.01 -1.73 -7.70
C PHE A 115 -5.82 -1.04 -6.64
N GLU A 116 -6.31 -1.80 -5.67
CA GLU A 116 -6.73 -1.24 -4.40
C GLU A 116 -5.51 -0.57 -3.77
N ARG A 117 -5.65 0.71 -3.44
CA ARG A 117 -4.63 1.43 -2.69
C ARG A 117 -4.50 0.67 -1.39
N GLU A 118 -3.32 0.11 -1.14
CA GLU A 118 -3.03 -0.47 0.15
C GLU A 118 -3.24 0.64 1.17
N VAL A 119 -4.34 0.56 1.91
CA VAL A 119 -4.44 1.24 3.19
C VAL A 119 -3.21 0.73 3.93
N PRO A 120 -2.27 1.61 4.35
CA PRO A 120 -1.08 1.19 5.07
C PRO A 120 -1.51 0.12 6.08
N ARG A 121 -0.86 -1.05 6.10
CA ARG A 121 -1.33 -2.21 6.89
C ARG A 121 -1.68 -1.85 8.35
N SER A 122 -1.14 -0.74 8.84
CA SER A 122 -1.51 -0.07 10.09
C SER A 122 -2.93 0.50 10.19
N LEU A 123 -3.80 0.34 9.20
CA LEU A 123 -5.15 0.93 9.18
C LEU A 123 -6.23 -0.01 8.60
N ALA A 124 -5.84 -1.04 7.85
CA ALA A 124 -6.76 -1.86 7.05
C ALA A 124 -7.45 -2.98 7.83
N VAL A 125 -7.04 -3.28 9.05
CA VAL A 125 -7.70 -4.30 9.84
C VAL A 125 -8.28 -3.62 11.07
N LYS A 126 -9.62 -3.60 11.12
CA LYS A 126 -10.34 -3.73 12.39
C LYS A 126 -10.04 -5.13 12.95
N GLU A 127 -8.75 -5.43 13.11
CA GLU A 127 -8.29 -6.58 13.86
C GLU A 127 -8.92 -6.40 15.22
N ILE A 128 -9.58 -7.44 15.71
CA ILE A 128 -10.04 -7.49 17.08
C ILE A 128 -8.85 -7.00 17.92
N PHE A 129 -9.02 -5.86 18.60
CA PHE A 129 -7.93 -5.27 19.36
C PHE A 129 -7.66 -6.21 20.54
N TRP A 130 -6.72 -7.14 20.33
CA TRP A 130 -6.33 -8.11 21.34
C TRP A 130 -5.60 -7.36 22.45
N ARG A 131 -6.20 -7.36 23.64
CA ARG A 131 -5.53 -6.99 24.88
C ARG A 131 -4.41 -8.00 25.17
N GLY A 132 -3.37 -7.54 25.84
CA GLY A 132 -2.22 -8.35 26.21
C GLY A 132 -1.03 -7.43 26.52
N PRO A 133 0.09 -7.96 26.98
CA PRO A 133 1.22 -7.13 27.35
C PRO A 133 2.00 -6.65 26.12
N VAL A 134 2.64 -5.48 26.18
CA VAL A 134 3.62 -4.98 25.21
C VAL A 134 4.90 -4.55 25.92
N TYR A 135 6.04 -4.74 25.27
CA TYR A 135 7.35 -4.34 25.80
C TYR A 135 7.64 -2.89 25.43
N LEU A 136 8.22 -2.12 26.35
CA LEU A 136 8.65 -0.75 26.08
C LEU A 136 10.17 -0.68 25.84
N ALA A 137 10.56 0.03 24.77
CA ALA A 137 11.91 0.53 24.58
C ALA A 137 11.92 2.05 24.79
N PHE A 138 12.84 2.55 25.60
CA PHE A 138 12.98 3.97 25.90
C PHE A 138 14.08 4.58 25.04
N GLY A 139 13.72 5.50 24.17
CA GLY A 139 14.66 6.24 23.34
C GLY A 139 15.08 7.55 23.98
N GLU A 140 16.31 7.94 23.74
CA GLU A 140 16.82 9.28 24.01
C GLU A 140 17.42 9.84 22.72
N THR A 141 17.09 11.10 22.41
CA THR A 141 17.65 11.80 21.24
C THR A 141 18.67 12.82 21.72
N ASN A 142 19.92 12.66 21.27
CA ASN A 142 21.02 13.58 21.52
C ASN A 142 21.71 13.91 20.20
N ASN A 143 21.80 15.19 19.83
CA ASN A 143 22.41 15.66 18.58
C ASN A 143 21.89 14.91 17.33
N SER A 144 20.56 14.75 17.23
CA SER A 144 19.88 14.02 16.15
C SER A 144 20.15 12.51 16.08
N LEU A 145 20.96 11.96 16.99
CA LEU A 145 21.11 10.52 17.15
C LEU A 145 20.13 10.02 18.22
N THR A 146 19.25 9.12 17.83
CA THR A 146 18.37 8.43 18.78
C THR A 146 19.02 7.11 19.19
N THR A 147 19.18 6.92 20.50
CA THR A 147 19.63 5.66 21.09
C THR A 147 18.50 5.03 21.88
N TRP A 148 18.23 3.75 21.64
CA TRP A 148 17.18 3.00 22.32
C TRP A 148 17.75 2.16 23.46
N GLN A 149 17.08 2.21 24.60
CA GLN A 149 17.35 1.41 25.80
C GLN A 149 16.16 0.48 26.00
N GLY A 150 16.35 -0.84 26.03
CA GLY A 150 15.22 -1.71 26.38
C GLY A 150 15.32 -3.17 26.00
N LEU A 151 16.14 -3.55 25.02
CA LEU A 151 16.30 -4.95 24.65
C LEU A 151 17.71 -5.22 24.17
N ASP A 152 18.46 -6.00 24.93
CA ASP A 152 19.39 -6.93 24.34
C ASP A 152 18.60 -8.22 24.05
N PRO A 153 18.21 -8.50 22.79
CA PRO A 153 17.43 -9.69 22.45
C PRO A 153 18.17 -11.00 22.77
N THR A 154 19.49 -10.93 23.01
CA THR A 154 20.31 -12.07 23.41
C THR A 154 20.31 -12.28 24.93
N ASN A 155 20.04 -11.24 25.71
CA ASN A 155 20.01 -11.29 27.17
C ASN A 155 18.57 -11.35 27.70
N ARG A 156 17.89 -12.47 27.45
CA ARG A 156 16.55 -12.78 27.97
C ARG A 156 16.49 -12.97 29.50
N ALA A 157 17.58 -12.71 30.23
CA ALA A 157 17.62 -12.81 31.69
C ALA A 157 17.12 -11.55 32.41
N GLU A 158 16.95 -10.40 31.70
CA GLU A 158 16.24 -9.22 32.22
C GLU A 158 14.91 -8.90 31.48
N PRO A 159 14.00 -9.86 31.26
CA PRO A 159 12.88 -9.69 30.33
C PRO A 159 11.65 -8.96 30.92
N SER A 160 11.72 -8.42 32.14
CA SER A 160 10.53 -8.07 32.92
C SER A 160 10.33 -6.59 33.24
N LEU A 161 11.30 -5.72 33.02
CA LEU A 161 11.25 -4.40 33.67
C LEU A 161 10.31 -3.38 33.02
N TYR A 162 9.94 -3.56 31.75
CA TYR A 162 9.16 -2.55 31.03
C TYR A 162 7.98 -3.12 30.24
N LEU A 163 7.17 -3.93 30.92
CA LEU A 163 5.94 -4.49 30.37
C LEU A 163 4.75 -3.62 30.79
N ILE A 164 3.89 -3.26 29.84
CA ILE A 164 2.59 -2.64 30.11
C ILE A 164 1.49 -3.40 29.41
N ASP A 165 0.25 -3.29 29.90
CA ASP A 165 -0.90 -3.73 29.13
C ASP A 165 -1.03 -2.88 27.86
N ARG A 166 -1.39 -3.53 26.74
CA ARG A 166 -1.58 -2.90 25.43
C ARG A 166 -2.66 -1.81 25.55
N PRO A 167 -2.29 -0.52 25.40
CA PRO A 167 -3.19 0.58 25.69
C PRO A 167 -4.20 0.80 24.54
N VAL A 168 -5.48 0.99 24.86
CA VAL A 168 -6.54 1.21 23.84
C VAL A 168 -6.56 2.63 23.29
N ASN A 169 -5.88 3.57 23.94
CA ASN A 169 -5.73 4.94 23.48
C ASN A 169 -4.42 5.56 23.99
N TYR A 170 -4.07 6.72 23.43
CA TYR A 170 -2.85 7.45 23.77
C TYR A 170 -2.79 7.86 25.26
N ALA A 171 -3.92 8.26 25.85
CA ALA A 171 -3.96 8.67 27.26
C ALA A 171 -3.60 7.50 28.21
N GLU A 172 -4.16 6.31 27.96
CA GLU A 172 -3.81 5.08 28.70
C GLU A 172 -2.34 4.71 28.49
N ALA A 173 -1.81 4.87 27.28
CA ALA A 173 -0.41 4.60 26.97
C ALA A 173 0.54 5.48 27.79
N VAL A 174 0.25 6.78 27.90
CA VAL A 174 1.04 7.73 28.69
C VAL A 174 0.98 7.36 30.18
N ALA A 175 -0.21 7.11 30.71
CA ALA A 175 -0.39 6.75 32.11
C ALA A 175 0.33 5.43 32.45
N ALA A 176 0.12 4.38 31.65
CA ALA A 176 0.74 3.08 31.83
C ALA A 176 2.27 3.18 31.75
N THR A 177 2.81 3.93 30.78
CA THR A 177 4.25 4.12 30.62
C THR A 177 4.87 4.82 31.83
N ARG A 178 4.25 5.89 32.33
CA ARG A 178 4.74 6.60 33.53
C ARG A 178 4.68 5.73 34.79
N ASN A 179 3.60 4.96 34.96
CA ASN A 179 3.45 4.04 36.07
C ASN A 179 4.48 2.89 36.01
N CYS A 180 4.74 2.36 34.82
CA CYS A 180 5.71 1.28 34.58
C CYS A 180 7.11 1.66 35.04
N VAL A 181 7.51 2.92 34.83
CA VAL A 181 8.82 3.40 35.24
C VAL A 181 8.85 4.04 36.62
N ALA A 182 7.73 4.11 37.34
CA ALA A 182 7.68 4.74 38.66
C ALA A 182 8.59 3.98 39.64
N GLY A 183 9.61 4.66 40.17
CA GLY A 183 10.59 4.06 41.09
C GLY A 183 11.90 3.63 40.44
N TYR A 184 12.02 3.68 39.11
CA TYR A 184 13.29 3.47 38.41
C TYR A 184 13.98 4.81 38.17
N ASN A 185 15.15 5.02 38.79
CA ASN A 185 15.93 6.27 38.66
C ASN A 185 17.30 6.06 38.01
N THR A 186 17.52 4.92 37.35
CA THR A 186 18.86 4.49 36.96
C THR A 186 19.31 5.00 35.59
N ARG A 187 18.41 5.48 34.72
CA ARG A 187 18.74 5.88 33.34
C ARG A 187 18.11 7.22 32.92
N SER A 188 18.84 7.97 32.09
CA SER A 188 18.47 9.31 31.59
C SER A 188 17.11 9.34 30.88
N ALA A 189 16.89 8.42 29.93
CA ALA A 189 15.64 8.34 29.16
C ALA A 189 14.42 8.11 30.07
N ILE A 190 14.55 7.21 31.06
CA ILE A 190 13.50 6.91 32.04
C ILE A 190 13.20 8.11 32.93
N LYS A 191 14.24 8.81 33.39
CA LYS A 191 14.08 10.03 34.19
C LYS A 191 13.25 11.09 33.44
N ARG A 192 13.48 11.26 32.14
CA ARG A 192 12.72 12.22 31.31
C ARG A 192 11.25 11.83 31.16
N VAL A 193 10.93 10.54 31.09
CA VAL A 193 9.52 10.07 31.04
C VAL A 193 8.74 10.43 32.30
N GLN A 194 9.42 10.44 33.45
CA GLN A 194 8.84 10.80 34.75
C GLN A 194 8.67 12.31 34.94
N GLU A 195 9.34 13.16 34.14
CA GLU A 195 9.26 14.62 34.28
C GLU A 195 7.83 15.12 33.99
N PRO A 196 7.21 15.87 34.92
CA PRO A 196 5.89 16.44 34.70
C PRO A 196 5.94 17.45 33.54
N GLY A 197 4.91 17.43 32.69
CA GLY A 197 4.78 18.34 31.54
C GLY A 197 5.47 17.87 30.26
N ARG A 198 6.31 16.83 30.29
CA ARG A 198 6.87 16.23 29.07
C ARG A 198 5.79 15.50 28.27
N THR A 199 5.90 15.61 26.95
CA THR A 199 5.04 14.85 26.03
C THR A 199 5.74 13.56 25.65
N LEU A 200 4.99 12.47 25.49
CA LEU A 200 5.55 11.19 25.07
C LEU A 200 5.23 10.94 23.60
N THR A 201 6.24 10.66 22.79
CA THR A 201 6.06 10.19 21.43
C THR A 201 6.32 8.70 21.38
N PHE A 202 5.38 7.97 20.80
CA PHE A 202 5.46 6.52 20.66
C PHE A 202 5.95 6.14 19.26
N TYR A 203 6.65 5.02 19.16
CA TYR A 203 7.29 4.55 17.94
C TYR A 203 7.01 3.07 17.71
N LEU A 204 6.89 2.69 16.44
CA LEU A 204 6.76 1.30 15.99
C LEU A 204 8.09 0.84 15.42
N PHE A 205 8.50 -0.38 15.73
CA PHE A 205 9.67 -1.01 15.14
C PHE A 205 9.25 -1.90 13.97
N GLU A 206 9.99 -1.83 12.85
CA GLU A 206 9.73 -2.70 11.70
C GLU A 206 10.00 -4.18 12.02
N ASP A 207 11.09 -4.44 12.75
CA ASP A 207 11.44 -5.75 13.28
C ASP A 207 11.25 -5.76 14.80
N GLN A 208 10.34 -6.61 15.29
CA GLN A 208 10.04 -6.75 16.71
C GLN A 208 11.19 -7.31 17.55
N ARG A 209 12.29 -7.72 16.92
CA ARG A 209 13.50 -8.23 17.58
C ARG A 209 14.61 -7.18 17.66
N THR A 210 14.51 -6.08 16.94
CA THR A 210 15.57 -5.06 16.89
C THR A 210 15.00 -3.66 17.07
N VAL A 211 15.89 -2.73 17.40
CA VAL A 211 15.55 -1.32 17.58
C VAL A 211 16.19 -0.44 16.49
N HIS A 212 16.50 -1.01 15.32
CA HIS A 212 17.26 -0.32 14.26
C HIS A 212 16.40 0.46 13.28
N ASN A 213 15.19 -0.02 13.00
CA ASN A 213 14.26 0.63 12.09
C ASN A 213 12.98 0.95 12.86
N TRP A 214 12.65 2.23 12.96
CA TRP A 214 11.48 2.69 13.69
C TRP A 214 10.79 3.85 12.98
N ILE A 215 9.49 3.95 13.21
CA ILE A 215 8.65 5.04 12.71
C ILE A 215 7.83 5.62 13.87
N ALA A 216 7.73 6.95 13.92
CA ALA A 216 6.90 7.62 14.91
C ALA A 216 5.41 7.34 14.64
N ILE A 217 4.65 7.06 15.69
CA ILE A 217 3.19 7.04 15.61
C ILE A 217 2.71 8.45 15.22
N PRO A 218 1.91 8.60 14.16
CA PRO A 218 1.44 9.90 13.68
C PRO A 218 0.67 10.68 14.78
N PRO A 219 0.83 12.01 14.88
CA PRO A 219 0.15 12.83 15.90
C PRO A 219 -1.38 12.68 15.90
N GLN A 220 -1.98 12.38 14.75
CA GLN A 220 -3.43 12.15 14.61
C GLN A 220 -3.92 11.00 15.51
N ALA A 221 -3.08 9.99 15.76
CA ALA A 221 -3.39 8.87 16.64
C ALA A 221 -3.50 9.27 18.11
N THR A 222 -3.06 10.48 18.50
CA THR A 222 -3.23 10.96 19.88
C THR A 222 -4.67 11.37 20.19
N THR A 223 -5.48 11.62 19.15
CA THR A 223 -6.89 12.05 19.25
C THR A 223 -7.87 11.07 18.61
N ASP A 224 -7.38 10.08 17.86
CA ASP A 224 -8.19 9.05 17.19
C ASP A 224 -7.84 7.66 17.74
N ASP A 225 -8.71 7.15 18.62
CA ASP A 225 -8.54 5.85 19.27
C ASP A 225 -8.52 4.68 18.28
N ASN A 226 -9.24 4.77 17.15
CA ASN A 226 -9.24 3.70 16.16
C ASN A 226 -7.90 3.65 15.42
N LEU A 227 -7.39 4.80 15.02
CA LEU A 227 -6.07 4.92 14.40
C LEU A 227 -4.99 4.47 15.39
N TRP A 228 -5.08 4.86 16.67
CA TRP A 228 -4.19 4.37 17.72
C TRP A 228 -4.18 2.85 17.81
N GLN A 229 -5.37 2.23 17.96
CA GLN A 229 -5.50 0.78 18.09
C GLN A 229 -4.97 0.01 16.88
N ALA A 230 -5.09 0.59 15.68
CA ALA A 230 -4.57 0.01 14.46
C ALA A 230 -3.03 0.12 14.33
N LEU A 231 -2.42 1.07 15.05
CA LEU A 231 -0.97 1.30 15.05
C LEU A 231 -0.24 0.60 16.19
N VAL A 232 -0.86 0.51 17.38
CA VAL A 232 -0.21 -0.11 18.55
C VAL A 232 0.18 -1.56 18.23
N PRO A 233 1.42 -1.97 18.51
CA PRO A 233 1.90 -3.30 18.16
C PRO A 233 1.09 -4.39 18.88
N PRO A 234 1.04 -5.62 18.33
CA PRO A 234 0.29 -6.72 18.94
C PRO A 234 0.88 -7.13 20.31
N PRO A 235 0.20 -7.98 21.09
CA PRO A 235 0.77 -8.51 22.32
C PRO A 235 2.16 -9.13 22.13
N HIS A 236 3.04 -8.94 23.12
CA HIS A 236 4.44 -9.36 23.17
C HIS A 236 5.37 -8.71 22.13
N ALA A 237 4.90 -7.71 21.40
CA ALA A 237 5.72 -6.91 20.50
C ALA A 237 6.29 -5.66 21.21
N LEU A 238 7.21 -4.98 20.55
CA LEU A 238 7.97 -3.85 21.07
C LEU A 238 7.35 -2.52 20.67
N MET A 239 7.23 -1.61 21.63
CA MET A 239 6.78 -0.24 21.42
C MET A 239 7.84 0.74 21.93
N GLY A 240 8.27 1.68 21.09
CA GLY A 240 9.23 2.70 21.47
C GLY A 240 8.56 3.89 22.14
N VAL A 241 9.24 4.50 23.11
CA VAL A 241 8.80 5.74 23.78
C VAL A 241 9.97 6.71 23.89
N ILE A 242 9.74 7.98 23.50
CA ILE A 242 10.67 9.10 23.74
C ILE A 242 9.91 10.22 24.45
N ALA A 243 10.50 10.76 25.51
CA ALA A 243 9.98 11.94 26.21
C ALA A 243 10.58 13.22 25.61
N ASN A 244 9.71 14.05 25.02
CA ASN A 244 10.04 15.35 24.43
C ASN A 244 9.78 16.49 25.39
#